data_AF-A0A0L6CIP2-F1
#
_entry.id   AF-A0A0L6CIP2-F1
#
_cell.length_a   1.000
_cell.length_b   1.000
_cell.length_c   1.000
_cell.angle_alpha   90.00
_cell.angle_beta   90.00
_cell.angle_gamma   90.00
#
_symmetry.space_group_name_H-M   'P 1'
#
loop_
_entity.id
_entity.type
_entity.pdbx_description
1 polymer ?
#
loop_
_entity_poly.entity_id
_entity_poly.type
_entity_poly.pdbx_seq_one_letter_code
_entity_poly.pdbx_strand_id
1 'polypeptide(L)'
;MPLLTALALVAGGGAAVVAFTGLDDGGRNATRPPSRTTPPVTSGAEHAAHTSSPVSAASSEPAPTTSVSAAGRPPAVAACTAEVKAGEAVAAAARPAAAHWRTHTSSQVLVDAGKISEAEAKKRWAASKKLGPTDVSTFTKADAAYRPTAGACARMGAVSGVDAAAAKACARRASALAPVAAAGRPIVASWSHHLEMMKSKPHDEGGADFGAYMTMWRSMVKQAGSQLSGYGKADKALDKAATCSWS
;
A
#
# COMPACT_ATOMS: atom_id res chain seq x y z
N MET A 1 -57.10 18.29 14.31
CA MET A 1 -56.66 18.42 15.72
C MET A 1 -55.17 18.73 15.72
N PRO A 2 -54.74 19.87 16.27
CA PRO A 2 -53.35 20.32 16.20
C PRO A 2 -52.52 19.85 17.42
N LEU A 3 -51.20 19.94 17.25
CA LEU A 3 -50.12 19.95 18.24
C LEU A 3 -49.88 18.71 19.12
N LEU A 4 -48.64 18.19 19.05
CA LEU A 4 -47.71 18.20 20.18
C LEU A 4 -46.27 17.97 19.68
N THR A 5 -45.54 19.09 19.65
CA THR A 5 -44.09 19.17 19.46
C THR A 5 -43.40 18.71 20.74
N ALA A 6 -42.52 17.71 20.68
CA ALA A 6 -41.63 17.36 21.78
C ALA A 6 -40.18 17.64 21.37
N LEU A 7 -39.69 18.79 21.84
CA LEU A 7 -38.29 19.21 21.76
C LEU A 7 -37.54 18.53 22.92
N ALA A 8 -36.65 17.59 22.64
CA ALA A 8 -35.75 17.04 23.66
C ALA A 8 -34.39 17.72 23.54
N LEU A 9 -34.16 18.72 24.39
CA LEU A 9 -32.83 19.24 24.71
C LEU A 9 -32.08 18.16 25.53
N VAL A 10 -30.93 17.69 25.03
CA VAL A 10 -29.93 17.02 25.85
C VAL A 10 -28.72 17.93 25.94
N ALA A 11 -28.62 18.61 27.07
CA ALA A 11 -27.45 19.35 27.51
C ALA A 11 -26.72 18.53 28.59
N GLY A 12 -25.40 18.55 28.54
CA GLY A 12 -24.49 17.93 29.52
C GLY A 12 -23.54 16.94 28.81
N GLY A 13 -22.22 17.05 28.86
CA GLY A 13 -21.33 17.77 29.77
C GLY A 13 -20.20 16.81 30.13
N GLY A 14 -18.94 17.20 29.91
CA GLY A 14 -17.77 16.43 30.36
C GLY A 14 -16.62 16.41 29.36
N ALA A 15 -15.84 17.49 29.31
CA ALA A 15 -14.49 17.44 28.79
C ALA A 15 -13.57 16.88 29.89
N ALA A 16 -13.29 15.58 29.84
CA ALA A 16 -12.20 15.01 30.62
C ALA A 16 -10.88 15.30 29.90
N VAL A 17 -10.18 16.34 30.33
CA VAL A 17 -8.77 16.56 29.97
C VAL A 17 -7.94 15.71 30.92
N VAL A 18 -7.56 14.51 30.47
CA VAL A 18 -6.57 13.70 31.19
C VAL A 18 -5.20 14.16 30.72
N ALA A 19 -4.46 14.80 31.62
CA ALA A 19 -3.07 15.16 31.42
C ALA A 19 -2.21 13.89 31.38
N PHE A 20 -1.41 13.73 30.32
CA PHE A 20 -0.44 12.66 30.17
C PHE A 20 0.85 13.04 30.89
N THR A 21 1.06 12.51 32.09
CA THR A 21 2.38 12.49 32.72
C THR A 21 2.96 11.09 32.64
N GLY A 22 4.05 10.96 31.88
CA GLY A 22 5.12 9.98 32.11
C GLY A 22 4.75 8.49 32.05
N LEU A 23 5.15 7.84 30.95
CA LEU A 23 5.72 6.51 31.06
C LEU A 23 7.13 6.54 30.46
N ASP A 24 8.04 6.68 31.42
CA ASP A 24 9.49 6.56 31.36
C ASP A 24 9.99 5.27 30.70
N ASP A 25 11.24 5.39 30.31
CA ASP A 25 12.15 4.44 29.67
C ASP A 25 12.08 2.99 30.17
N GLY A 26 11.66 2.10 29.27
CA GLY A 26 11.96 0.68 29.34
C GLY A 26 13.40 0.43 28.90
N GLY A 27 14.32 0.44 29.86
CA GLY A 27 15.74 0.22 29.66
C GLY A 27 16.10 -1.08 28.93
N ARG A 28 17.19 -1.00 28.16
CA ARG A 28 18.03 -2.17 27.83
C ARG A 28 19.42 -1.95 28.39
N ASN A 29 19.65 -2.59 29.53
CA ASN A 29 20.97 -2.97 29.99
C ASN A 29 21.51 -4.01 29.01
N ALA A 30 22.36 -3.60 28.08
CA ALA A 30 23.14 -4.51 27.24
C ALA A 30 24.60 -4.41 27.68
N THR A 31 25.01 -5.41 28.46
CA THR A 31 26.41 -5.67 28.82
C THR A 31 27.25 -5.71 27.54
N ARG A 32 28.13 -4.72 27.41
CA ARG A 32 29.10 -4.55 26.32
C ARG A 32 30.22 -5.59 26.45
N PRO A 33 30.44 -6.49 25.48
CA PRO A 33 31.68 -7.25 25.41
C PRO A 33 32.83 -6.37 24.88
N PRO A 34 34.09 -6.66 25.24
CA PRO A 34 35.23 -5.80 24.96
C PRO A 34 35.57 -5.68 23.48
N SER A 35 36.06 -4.49 23.14
CA SER A 35 36.55 -4.08 21.83
C SER A 35 37.66 -5.00 21.31
N ARG A 36 37.50 -5.53 20.09
CA ARG A 36 38.64 -5.97 19.27
C ARG A 36 39.09 -4.82 18.39
N THR A 37 40.30 -4.36 18.67
CA THR A 37 41.09 -3.44 17.85
C THR A 37 41.42 -4.10 16.52
N THR A 38 40.95 -3.52 15.41
CA THR A 38 41.47 -3.79 14.07
C THR A 38 42.37 -2.64 13.61
N PRO A 39 43.51 -2.94 12.96
CA PRO A 39 44.50 -1.95 12.54
C PRO A 39 44.01 -1.06 11.38
N PRO A 40 44.66 0.10 11.17
CA PRO A 40 44.33 1.02 10.08
C PRO A 40 44.71 0.43 8.72
N VAL A 41 43.78 0.45 7.76
CA VAL A 41 44.09 0.15 6.35
C VAL A 41 44.50 1.45 5.68
N THR A 42 45.77 1.45 5.28
CA THR A 42 46.50 2.43 4.49
C THR A 42 45.76 2.85 3.22
N SER A 43 45.55 4.16 3.07
CA SER A 43 45.25 4.79 1.77
C SER A 43 46.52 4.83 0.94
N GLY A 44 46.47 4.24 -0.26
CA GLY A 44 47.57 4.21 -1.21
C GLY A 44 47.08 4.43 -2.64
N ALA A 45 47.57 5.54 -3.20
CA ALA A 45 47.92 5.80 -4.59
C ALA A 45 46.86 5.68 -5.71
N GLU A 46 46.67 6.84 -6.37
CA GLU A 46 46.81 7.10 -7.82
C GLU A 46 46.25 6.05 -8.80
N HIS A 47 45.56 6.48 -9.86
CA HIS A 47 45.87 6.09 -11.25
C HIS A 47 45.04 6.90 -12.26
N ALA A 48 45.79 7.65 -13.08
CA ALA A 48 45.65 7.92 -14.51
C ALA A 48 44.29 8.33 -15.11
N ALA A 49 44.27 9.57 -15.58
CA ALA A 49 43.44 10.00 -16.71
C ALA A 49 43.86 9.23 -17.97
N HIS A 50 42.91 8.53 -18.60
CA HIS A 50 43.08 7.94 -19.92
C HIS A 50 42.14 8.64 -20.92
N THR A 51 42.76 9.49 -21.74
CA THR A 51 42.27 9.93 -23.04
C THR A 51 42.56 8.84 -24.06
N SER A 52 41.56 8.36 -24.81
CA SER A 52 41.76 7.74 -26.14
C SER A 52 40.46 7.69 -26.95
N SER A 53 40.67 7.92 -28.23
CA SER A 53 39.80 8.24 -29.37
C SER A 53 38.72 7.21 -29.77
N PRO A 54 37.75 7.61 -30.62
CA PRO A 54 36.70 6.72 -31.12
C PRO A 54 37.24 5.77 -32.20
N VAL A 55 36.87 4.48 -32.10
CA VAL A 55 37.04 3.48 -33.15
C VAL A 55 35.67 3.18 -33.76
N SER A 56 35.51 3.55 -35.02
CA SER A 56 34.50 2.99 -35.93
C SER A 56 34.85 1.54 -36.22
N ALA A 57 33.95 0.61 -35.89
CA ALA A 57 34.01 -0.77 -36.35
C ALA A 57 32.73 -1.12 -37.10
N ALA A 58 32.94 -1.65 -38.30
CA ALA A 58 31.97 -1.90 -39.33
C ALA A 58 31.00 -3.03 -39.01
N SER A 59 29.82 -2.87 -39.59
CA SER A 59 28.81 -3.84 -39.99
C SER A 59 29.22 -5.32 -39.97
N SER A 60 28.44 -6.12 -39.25
CA SER A 60 28.16 -7.52 -39.58
C SER A 60 26.73 -7.79 -39.17
N GLU A 61 25.86 -7.75 -40.18
CA GLU A 61 24.44 -8.05 -40.12
C GLU A 61 24.24 -9.53 -39.75
N PRO A 62 23.59 -9.86 -38.63
CA PRO A 62 23.18 -11.23 -38.36
C PRO A 62 22.03 -11.59 -39.29
N ALA A 63 22.22 -12.63 -40.10
CA ALA A 63 21.17 -13.22 -40.91
C ALA A 63 19.91 -13.51 -40.06
N PRO A 64 18.70 -13.23 -40.55
CA PRO A 64 17.48 -13.54 -39.82
C PRO A 64 17.37 -15.06 -39.70
N THR A 65 17.72 -15.57 -38.52
CA THR A 65 17.39 -16.94 -38.16
C THR A 65 15.88 -16.94 -37.94
N THR A 66 15.14 -17.47 -38.92
CA THR A 66 13.70 -17.74 -38.81
C THR A 66 13.51 -18.77 -37.71
N SER A 67 13.50 -18.30 -36.46
CA SER A 67 13.17 -19.11 -35.31
C SER A 67 11.75 -19.61 -35.56
N VAL A 68 11.63 -20.92 -35.75
CA VAL A 68 10.36 -21.63 -35.86
C VAL A 68 9.60 -21.32 -34.57
N SER A 69 8.70 -20.34 -34.65
CA SER A 69 7.88 -19.89 -33.54
C SER A 69 7.08 -21.10 -33.06
N ALA A 70 7.34 -21.54 -31.82
CA ALA A 70 6.32 -22.22 -31.05
C ALA A 70 5.03 -21.43 -31.25
N ALA A 71 3.99 -22.02 -31.84
CA ALA A 71 2.79 -21.34 -32.32
C ALA A 71 2.32 -20.30 -31.29
N GLY A 72 2.72 -19.05 -31.52
CA GLY A 72 2.82 -18.06 -30.47
C GLY A 72 1.44 -17.54 -30.16
N ARG A 73 1.02 -17.65 -28.89
CA ARG A 73 -0.19 -17.01 -28.40
C ARG A 73 -0.23 -15.56 -28.89
N PRO A 74 -1.37 -15.06 -29.44
CA PRO A 74 -1.41 -13.73 -30.03
C PRO A 74 -0.89 -12.65 -29.07
N PRO A 75 -0.12 -11.65 -29.53
CA PRO A 75 0.47 -10.63 -28.65
C PRO A 75 -0.55 -9.93 -27.74
N ALA A 76 -1.76 -9.72 -28.24
CA ALA A 76 -2.86 -9.12 -27.49
C ALA A 76 -3.31 -9.97 -26.28
N VAL A 77 -3.28 -11.29 -26.43
CA VAL A 77 -3.59 -12.25 -25.36
C VAL A 77 -2.47 -12.24 -24.31
N ALA A 78 -1.21 -12.20 -24.75
CA ALA A 78 -0.06 -12.08 -23.85
C ALA A 78 -0.13 -10.78 -23.02
N ALA A 79 -0.50 -9.66 -23.65
CA ALA A 79 -0.69 -8.39 -22.97
C ALA A 79 -1.82 -8.42 -21.93
N CYS A 80 -2.97 -9.03 -22.27
CA CYS A 80 -4.06 -9.23 -21.29
C CYS A 80 -3.62 -10.11 -20.10
N THR A 81 -2.87 -11.17 -20.38
CA THR A 81 -2.33 -12.05 -19.33
C THR A 81 -1.38 -11.28 -18.39
N ALA A 82 -0.53 -10.42 -18.95
CA ALA A 82 0.36 -9.56 -18.18
C ALA A 82 -0.42 -8.56 -17.30
N GLU A 83 -1.47 -7.95 -17.84
CA GLU A 83 -2.36 -7.07 -17.05
C GLU A 83 -3.00 -7.80 -15.87
N VAL A 84 -3.60 -8.97 -16.11
CA VAL A 84 -4.23 -9.74 -15.03
C VAL A 84 -3.19 -10.09 -13.97
N LYS A 85 -2.03 -10.62 -14.35
CA LYS A 85 -0.96 -10.97 -13.42
C LYS A 85 -0.50 -9.77 -12.58
N ALA A 86 -0.29 -8.62 -13.21
CA ALA A 86 0.10 -7.41 -12.50
C ALA A 86 -1.01 -6.89 -11.58
N GLY A 87 -2.27 -6.97 -12.02
CA GLY A 87 -3.43 -6.62 -11.19
C GLY A 87 -3.58 -7.52 -9.97
N GLU A 88 -3.39 -8.84 -10.10
CA GLU A 88 -3.41 -9.77 -8.96
C GLU A 88 -2.33 -9.41 -7.94
N ALA A 89 -1.13 -9.02 -8.40
CA ALA A 89 -0.07 -8.56 -7.52
C ALA A 89 -0.46 -7.28 -6.75
N VAL A 90 -1.16 -6.35 -7.41
CA VAL A 90 -1.72 -5.16 -6.75
C VAL A 90 -2.77 -5.56 -5.71
N ALA A 91 -3.71 -6.44 -6.05
CA ALA A 91 -4.74 -6.90 -5.13
C ALA A 91 -4.13 -7.59 -3.90
N ALA A 92 -3.15 -8.48 -4.11
CA ALA A 92 -2.42 -9.16 -3.05
C ALA A 92 -1.67 -8.19 -2.13
N ALA A 93 -1.08 -7.12 -2.67
CA ALA A 93 -0.40 -6.09 -1.87
C ALA A 93 -1.37 -5.15 -1.16
N ALA A 94 -2.52 -4.85 -1.75
CA ALA A 94 -3.53 -3.94 -1.19
C ALA A 94 -4.24 -4.53 0.03
N ARG A 95 -4.46 -5.85 0.06
CA ARG A 95 -5.16 -6.56 1.14
C ARG A 95 -4.53 -6.33 2.52
N PRO A 96 -3.23 -6.64 2.74
CA PRO A 96 -2.59 -6.39 4.03
C PRO A 96 -2.55 -4.89 4.36
N ALA A 97 -2.25 -4.01 3.39
CA ALA A 97 -2.25 -2.57 3.61
C ALA A 97 -3.61 -2.05 4.13
N ALA A 98 -4.71 -2.46 3.50
CA ALA A 98 -6.06 -2.11 3.92
C ALA A 98 -6.42 -2.72 5.27
N ALA A 99 -5.98 -3.95 5.56
CA ALA A 99 -6.21 -4.59 6.85
C ALA A 99 -5.48 -3.86 7.99
N HIS A 100 -4.20 -3.54 7.84
CA HIS A 100 -3.42 -2.83 8.85
C HIS A 100 -3.90 -1.40 9.05
N TRP A 101 -4.24 -0.69 7.97
CA TRP A 101 -4.84 0.63 8.05
C TRP A 101 -6.19 0.61 8.78
N ARG A 102 -7.03 -0.40 8.52
CA ARG A 102 -8.28 -0.62 9.25
C ARG A 102 -8.03 -0.85 10.73
N THR A 103 -7.11 -1.74 11.10
CA THR A 103 -6.77 -1.98 12.51
C THR A 103 -6.28 -0.70 13.19
N HIS A 104 -5.44 0.08 12.51
CA HIS A 104 -4.89 1.31 13.06
C HIS A 104 -5.98 2.36 13.33
N THR A 105 -6.82 2.64 12.33
CA THR A 105 -7.86 3.68 12.42
C THR A 105 -9.05 3.25 13.28
N SER A 106 -9.48 1.99 13.21
CA SER A 106 -10.55 1.48 14.06
C SER A 106 -10.17 1.43 15.53
N SER A 107 -8.88 1.28 15.87
CA SER A 107 -8.43 1.37 17.26
C SER A 107 -8.67 2.75 17.86
N GLN A 108 -8.54 3.83 17.07
CA GLN A 108 -8.94 5.17 17.51
C GLN A 108 -10.45 5.24 17.78
N VAL A 109 -11.26 4.75 16.84
CA VAL A 109 -12.72 4.74 17.02
C VAL A 109 -13.15 3.95 18.26
N LEU A 110 -12.51 2.81 18.52
CA LEU A 110 -12.82 1.96 19.66
C LEU A 110 -12.41 2.59 20.99
N VAL A 111 -11.25 3.25 21.06
CA VAL A 111 -10.84 3.94 22.30
C VAL A 111 -11.71 5.17 22.56
N ASP A 112 -12.05 5.94 21.52
CA ASP A 112 -12.97 7.09 21.63
C ASP A 112 -14.36 6.65 22.10
N ALA A 113 -14.80 5.45 21.71
CA ALA A 113 -16.08 4.86 22.15
C ALA A 113 -15.99 4.12 23.50
N GLY A 114 -14.85 4.15 24.19
CA GLY A 114 -14.62 3.44 25.46
C GLY A 114 -14.72 1.92 25.36
N LYS A 115 -14.58 1.35 24.15
CA LYS A 115 -14.70 -0.11 23.90
C LYS A 115 -13.40 -0.86 24.14
N ILE A 116 -12.27 -0.16 24.09
CA ILE A 116 -10.96 -0.69 24.47
C ILE A 116 -10.24 0.34 25.33
N SER A 117 -9.33 -0.12 26.19
CA SER A 117 -8.45 0.79 26.93
C SER A 117 -7.43 1.45 26.00
N GLU A 118 -6.90 2.58 26.42
CA GLU A 118 -5.83 3.26 25.69
C GLU A 118 -4.56 2.40 25.56
N ALA A 119 -4.23 1.64 26.62
CA ALA A 119 -3.10 0.70 26.59
C ALA A 119 -3.28 -0.38 25.51
N GLU A 120 -4.51 -0.87 25.32
CA GLU A 120 -4.84 -1.81 24.25
C GLU A 120 -4.76 -1.15 22.87
N ALA A 121 -5.28 0.08 22.73
CA ALA A 121 -5.15 0.85 21.48
C ALA A 121 -3.68 1.07 21.09
N LYS A 122 -2.83 1.44 22.05
CA LYS A 122 -1.37 1.60 21.88
C LYS A 122 -0.70 0.32 21.35
N LYS A 123 -1.07 -0.85 21.88
CA LYS A 123 -0.57 -2.15 21.38
C LYS A 123 -0.97 -2.39 19.93
N ARG A 124 -2.24 -2.15 19.58
CA ARG A 124 -2.75 -2.31 18.22
C ARG A 124 -2.11 -1.34 17.24
N TRP A 125 -1.96 -0.08 17.62
CA TRP A 125 -1.28 0.93 16.84
C TRP A 125 0.18 0.58 16.57
N ALA A 126 0.91 0.15 17.60
CA ALA A 126 2.30 -0.28 17.46
C ALA A 126 2.44 -1.49 16.52
N ALA A 127 1.56 -2.49 16.67
CA ALA A 127 1.56 -3.70 15.85
C ALA A 127 1.29 -3.39 14.36
N SER A 128 0.27 -2.59 14.05
CA SER A 128 -0.04 -2.26 12.66
C SER A 128 0.96 -1.26 12.06
N LYS A 129 1.43 -0.27 12.82
CA LYS A 129 2.46 0.69 12.39
C LYS A 129 3.74 -0.01 11.93
N LYS A 130 4.17 -1.06 12.65
CA LYS A 130 5.38 -1.83 12.32
C LYS A 130 5.36 -2.36 10.88
N LEU A 131 4.18 -2.71 10.36
CA LEU A 131 4.01 -3.30 9.03
C LEU A 131 3.81 -2.23 7.93
N GLY A 132 3.47 -1.00 8.32
CA GLY A 132 3.09 0.05 7.39
C GLY A 132 4.12 0.39 6.31
N PRO A 133 5.42 0.54 6.62
CA PRO A 133 6.43 0.77 5.57
C PRO A 133 6.50 -0.34 4.52
N THR A 134 6.36 -1.60 4.94
CA THR A 134 6.33 -2.75 4.02
C THR A 134 5.05 -2.77 3.19
N ASP A 135 3.90 -2.46 3.78
CA ASP A 135 2.62 -2.35 3.06
C ASP A 135 2.70 -1.29 1.94
N VAL A 136 3.19 -0.10 2.27
CA VAL A 136 3.31 1.03 1.34
C VAL A 136 4.27 0.70 0.20
N SER A 137 5.45 0.18 0.51
CA SER A 137 6.46 -0.15 -0.51
C SER A 137 6.00 -1.29 -1.43
N THR A 138 5.40 -2.35 -0.89
CA THR A 138 4.91 -3.50 -1.66
C THR A 138 3.78 -3.09 -2.61
N PHE A 139 2.80 -2.33 -2.13
CA PHE A 139 1.72 -1.84 -2.98
C PHE A 139 2.24 -0.88 -4.06
N THR A 140 3.10 0.07 -3.69
CA THR A 140 3.64 1.06 -4.63
C THR A 140 4.38 0.38 -5.78
N LYS A 141 5.21 -0.64 -5.48
CA LYS A 141 5.90 -1.43 -6.49
C LYS A 141 4.93 -2.19 -7.39
N ALA A 142 3.91 -2.83 -6.82
CA ALA A 142 2.92 -3.57 -7.59
C ALA A 142 2.08 -2.64 -8.49
N ASP A 143 1.62 -1.50 -7.98
CA ASP A 143 0.81 -0.53 -8.75
C ASP A 143 1.64 0.10 -9.87
N ALA A 144 2.92 0.40 -9.64
CA ALA A 144 3.83 0.87 -10.67
C ALA A 144 3.99 -0.15 -11.83
N ALA A 145 4.01 -1.46 -11.53
CA ALA A 145 4.05 -2.51 -12.54
C ALA A 145 2.72 -2.72 -13.26
N TYR A 146 1.59 -2.52 -12.57
CA TYR A 146 0.25 -2.68 -13.14
C TYR A 146 -0.13 -1.54 -14.08
N ARG A 147 0.15 -0.28 -13.71
CA ARG A 147 -0.29 0.91 -14.46
C ARG A 147 0.02 0.87 -15.96
N PRO A 148 1.22 0.49 -16.44
CA PRO A 148 1.52 0.41 -17.86
C PRO A 148 0.72 -0.66 -18.62
N THR A 149 0.27 -1.71 -17.92
CA THR A 149 -0.46 -2.83 -18.51
C THR A 149 -1.98 -2.62 -18.53
N ALA A 150 -2.49 -1.65 -17.76
CA ALA A 150 -3.92 -1.43 -17.59
C ALA A 150 -4.66 -1.23 -18.94
N GLY A 151 -5.80 -1.91 -19.06
CA GLY A 151 -6.65 -1.90 -20.24
C GLY A 151 -6.17 -2.76 -21.41
N ALA A 152 -5.08 -3.53 -21.27
CA ALA A 152 -4.63 -4.47 -22.30
C ALA A 152 -5.70 -5.53 -22.63
N CYS A 153 -6.40 -6.06 -21.63
CA CYS A 153 -7.51 -6.99 -21.82
C CYS A 153 -8.70 -6.37 -22.56
N ALA A 154 -8.96 -5.07 -22.37
CA ALA A 154 -9.99 -4.37 -23.13
C ALA A 154 -9.58 -4.19 -24.60
N ARG A 155 -8.27 -4.00 -24.85
CA ARG A 155 -7.68 -3.90 -26.20
C ARG A 155 -7.44 -5.25 -26.88
N MET A 156 -7.66 -6.37 -26.19
CA MET A 156 -7.42 -7.72 -26.73
C MET A 156 -8.31 -8.02 -27.96
N GLY A 157 -9.50 -7.39 -28.02
CA GLY A 157 -10.48 -7.66 -29.06
C GLY A 157 -11.21 -8.99 -28.86
N ALA A 158 -11.96 -9.42 -29.87
CA ALA A 158 -12.64 -10.70 -29.86
C ALA A 158 -11.63 -11.83 -30.12
N VAL A 159 -11.56 -12.80 -29.20
CA VAL A 159 -10.83 -14.05 -29.38
C VAL A 159 -11.86 -15.14 -29.73
N SER A 160 -11.57 -15.93 -30.77
CA SER A 160 -12.45 -17.01 -31.26
C SER A 160 -11.82 -18.38 -31.04
N GLY A 161 -12.60 -19.44 -31.28
CA GLY A 161 -12.13 -20.82 -31.13
C GLY A 161 -12.00 -21.26 -29.67
N VAL A 162 -11.06 -22.18 -29.41
CA VAL A 162 -10.87 -22.83 -28.11
C VAL A 162 -10.50 -21.86 -26.98
N ASP A 163 -9.91 -20.71 -27.32
CA ASP A 163 -9.45 -19.71 -26.36
C ASP A 163 -10.51 -18.68 -25.95
N ALA A 164 -11.68 -18.67 -26.62
CA ALA A 164 -12.71 -17.63 -26.43
C ALA A 164 -13.23 -17.55 -24.98
N ALA A 165 -13.41 -18.70 -24.31
CA ALA A 165 -13.87 -18.75 -22.93
C ALA A 165 -12.82 -18.22 -21.94
N ALA A 166 -11.55 -18.64 -22.10
CA ALA A 166 -10.43 -18.17 -21.29
C ALA A 166 -10.24 -16.65 -21.45
N ALA A 167 -10.27 -16.15 -22.69
CA ALA A 167 -10.20 -14.73 -22.99
C ALA A 167 -11.30 -13.92 -22.27
N LYS A 168 -12.54 -14.40 -22.30
CA LYS A 168 -13.67 -13.77 -21.61
C LYS A 168 -13.50 -13.78 -20.10
N ALA A 169 -12.99 -14.87 -19.52
CA ALA A 169 -12.71 -14.95 -18.08
C ALA A 169 -11.61 -13.96 -17.66
N CYS A 170 -10.51 -13.90 -18.41
CA CYS A 170 -9.41 -12.97 -18.16
C CYS A 170 -9.83 -11.51 -18.29
N ALA A 171 -10.64 -11.15 -19.30
CA ALA A 171 -11.18 -9.80 -19.43
C ALA A 171 -12.08 -9.41 -18.25
N ARG A 172 -12.95 -10.32 -17.78
CA ARG A 172 -13.78 -10.10 -16.59
C ARG A 172 -12.93 -9.95 -15.33
N ARG A 173 -11.88 -10.76 -15.19
CA ARG A 173 -10.96 -10.68 -14.06
C ARG A 173 -10.20 -9.36 -14.04
N ALA A 174 -9.64 -8.93 -15.17
CA ALA A 174 -8.99 -7.63 -15.31
C ALA A 174 -9.94 -6.47 -14.94
N SER A 175 -11.20 -6.53 -15.41
CA SER A 175 -12.21 -5.53 -15.08
C SER A 175 -12.55 -5.50 -13.57
N ALA A 176 -12.41 -6.60 -12.85
CA ALA A 176 -12.61 -6.64 -11.40
C ALA A 176 -11.36 -6.20 -10.61
N LEU A 177 -10.16 -6.41 -11.15
CA LEU A 177 -8.89 -5.97 -10.57
C LEU A 177 -8.72 -4.45 -10.62
N ALA A 178 -9.19 -3.78 -11.68
CA ALA A 178 -9.03 -2.33 -11.83
C ALA A 178 -9.66 -1.52 -10.67
N PRO A 179 -10.90 -1.79 -10.22
CA PRO A 179 -11.47 -1.16 -9.03
C PRO A 179 -10.68 -1.42 -7.73
N VAL A 180 -10.08 -2.61 -7.56
CA VAL A 180 -9.27 -2.93 -6.38
C VAL A 180 -8.00 -2.07 -6.35
N ALA A 181 -7.30 -1.95 -7.49
CA ALA A 181 -6.15 -1.08 -7.62
C ALA A 181 -6.54 0.39 -7.34
N ALA A 182 -7.61 0.87 -7.96
CA ALA A 182 -8.10 2.24 -7.79
C ALA A 182 -8.48 2.55 -6.33
N ALA A 183 -9.17 1.63 -5.63
CA ALA A 183 -9.57 1.80 -4.24
C ALA A 183 -8.42 1.61 -3.24
N GLY A 184 -7.39 0.83 -3.59
CA GLY A 184 -6.20 0.62 -2.77
C GLY A 184 -5.30 1.86 -2.70
N ARG A 185 -5.18 2.62 -3.80
CA ARG A 185 -4.36 3.84 -3.88
C ARG A 185 -4.60 4.86 -2.77
N PRO A 186 -5.85 5.35 -2.53
CA PRO A 186 -6.08 6.33 -1.47
C PRO A 186 -5.81 5.78 -0.07
N ILE A 187 -6.03 4.49 0.17
CA ILE A 187 -5.68 3.85 1.45
C ILE A 187 -4.17 3.91 1.69
N VAL A 188 -3.38 3.48 0.70
CA VAL A 188 -1.92 3.46 0.81
C VAL A 188 -1.33 4.87 0.86
N ALA A 189 -1.91 5.83 0.14
CA ALA A 189 -1.53 7.23 0.24
C ALA A 189 -1.80 7.80 1.64
N SER A 190 -2.98 7.56 2.22
CA SER A 190 -3.29 7.95 3.60
C SER A 190 -2.37 7.25 4.60
N TRP A 191 -2.06 5.97 4.39
CA TRP A 191 -1.17 5.24 5.28
C TRP A 191 0.25 5.79 5.25
N SER A 192 0.79 6.04 4.05
CA SER A 192 2.09 6.69 3.87
C SER A 192 2.13 8.08 4.51
N HIS A 193 1.10 8.91 4.29
CA HIS A 193 1.04 10.24 4.88
C HIS A 193 1.02 10.18 6.42
N HIS A 194 0.27 9.24 7.00
CA HIS A 194 0.23 9.04 8.45
C HIS A 194 1.58 8.60 9.02
N LEU A 195 2.30 7.71 8.32
CA LEU A 195 3.64 7.27 8.72
C LEU A 195 4.63 8.43 8.75
N GLU A 196 4.57 9.35 7.78
CA GLU A 196 5.39 10.57 7.77
C GLU A 196 4.99 11.53 8.90
N MET A 197 3.69 11.76 9.09
CA MET A 197 3.17 12.59 10.20
C MET A 197 3.66 12.10 11.57
N MET A 198 3.75 10.78 11.76
CA MET A 198 4.26 10.21 13.01
C MET A 198 5.75 10.47 13.28
N LYS A 199 6.55 10.81 12.26
CA LYS A 199 7.97 11.15 12.45
C LYS A 199 8.15 12.52 13.10
N SER A 200 7.21 13.43 12.84
CA SER A 200 7.18 14.78 13.41
C SER A 200 6.15 14.91 14.55
N LYS A 201 5.78 13.79 15.20
CA LYS A 201 4.84 13.83 16.32
C LYS A 201 5.46 14.67 17.46
N PRO A 202 4.76 15.70 17.98
CA PRO A 202 5.25 16.47 19.13
C PRO A 202 5.47 15.58 20.35
N HIS A 203 6.53 15.84 21.11
CA HIS A 203 6.84 15.13 22.36
C HIS A 203 5.96 15.58 23.52
N ASP A 204 5.59 16.86 23.55
CA ASP A 204 4.64 17.40 24.52
C ASP A 204 3.22 17.11 24.06
N GLU A 205 2.59 16.10 24.65
CA GLU A 205 1.21 15.70 24.36
C GLU A 205 0.16 16.66 24.97
N GLY A 206 0.58 17.63 25.80
CA GLY A 206 -0.28 18.68 26.35
C GLY A 206 -0.27 19.98 25.55
N GLY A 207 0.68 20.14 24.63
CA GLY A 207 0.91 21.38 23.89
C GLY A 207 -0.03 21.61 22.69
N ALA A 208 -0.06 22.85 22.20
CA ALA A 208 -0.87 23.25 21.04
C ALA A 208 -0.53 22.44 19.77
N ASP A 209 0.74 22.13 19.55
CA ASP A 209 1.21 21.34 18.40
C ASP A 209 0.64 19.92 18.40
N PHE A 210 0.48 19.32 19.59
CA PHE A 210 -0.15 18.01 19.70
C PHE A 210 -1.65 18.07 19.38
N GLY A 211 -2.33 19.16 19.75
CA GLY A 211 -3.71 19.43 19.35
C GLY A 211 -3.88 19.47 17.83
N ALA A 212 -2.95 20.13 17.12
CA ALA A 212 -2.93 20.16 15.66
C ALA A 212 -2.69 18.76 15.05
N TYR A 213 -1.71 18.01 15.59
CA TYR A 213 -1.45 16.62 15.21
C TYR A 213 -2.69 15.74 15.37
N MET A 214 -3.37 15.82 16.52
CA MET A 214 -4.57 15.02 16.81
C MET A 214 -5.76 15.41 15.92
N THR A 215 -5.89 16.69 15.56
CA THR A 215 -6.90 17.15 14.62
C THR A 215 -6.70 16.54 13.24
N MET A 216 -5.45 16.54 12.75
CA MET A 216 -5.09 15.91 11.48
C MET A 216 -5.33 14.40 11.53
N TRP A 217 -4.87 13.72 12.58
CA TRP A 217 -5.08 12.29 12.78
C TRP A 217 -6.57 11.91 12.77
N ARG A 218 -7.42 12.62 13.53
CA ARG A 218 -8.87 12.38 13.56
C ARG A 218 -9.53 12.59 12.20
N SER A 219 -9.06 13.56 11.41
CA SER A 219 -9.51 13.75 10.02
C SER A 219 -9.21 12.52 9.15
N MET A 220 -8.00 11.98 9.26
CA MET A 220 -7.60 10.75 8.54
C MET A 220 -8.41 9.53 8.99
N VAL A 221 -8.67 9.37 10.29
CA VAL A 221 -9.52 8.30 10.84
C VAL A 221 -10.93 8.37 10.25
N LYS A 222 -11.53 9.57 10.18
CA LYS A 222 -12.84 9.77 9.58
C LYS A 222 -12.83 9.41 8.08
N GLN A 223 -11.80 9.84 7.35
CA GLN A 223 -11.67 9.55 5.92
C GLN A 223 -11.47 8.05 5.64
N ALA A 224 -10.76 7.33 6.51
CA ALA A 224 -10.47 5.91 6.35
C ALA A 224 -11.74 5.06 6.22
N GLY A 225 -12.84 5.45 6.88
CA GLY A 225 -14.12 4.72 6.82
C GLY A 225 -14.65 4.57 5.39
N SER A 226 -14.71 5.66 4.62
CA SER A 226 -15.21 5.60 3.24
C SER A 226 -14.23 4.90 2.30
N GLN A 227 -12.92 5.14 2.46
CA GLN A 227 -11.86 4.47 1.70
C GLN A 227 -11.91 2.95 1.88
N LEU A 228 -11.93 2.47 3.13
CA LEU A 228 -11.96 1.05 3.48
C LEU A 228 -13.27 0.37 3.06
N SER A 229 -14.39 1.09 3.09
CA SER A 229 -15.68 0.61 2.57
C SER A 229 -15.64 0.43 1.05
N GLY A 230 -15.12 1.42 0.32
CA GLY A 230 -14.94 1.35 -1.14
C GLY A 230 -14.03 0.19 -1.54
N TYR A 231 -12.89 0.05 -0.88
CA TYR A 231 -11.97 -1.07 -1.09
C TYR A 231 -12.62 -2.43 -0.79
N GLY A 232 -13.32 -2.56 0.34
CA GLY A 232 -13.98 -3.81 0.70
C GLY A 232 -15.06 -4.25 -0.30
N LYS A 233 -15.75 -3.31 -0.96
CA LYS A 233 -16.67 -3.63 -2.05
C LYS A 233 -15.94 -4.15 -3.29
N ALA A 234 -14.83 -3.49 -3.67
CA ALA A 234 -14.03 -3.90 -4.82
C ALA A 234 -13.39 -5.28 -4.61
N ASP A 235 -12.81 -5.53 -3.43
CA ASP A 235 -12.17 -6.81 -3.09
C ASP A 235 -13.19 -7.97 -3.10
N LYS A 236 -14.39 -7.77 -2.53
CA LYS A 236 -15.48 -8.76 -2.62
C LYS A 236 -15.97 -9.00 -4.05
N ALA A 237 -15.96 -7.99 -4.91
CA ALA A 237 -16.31 -8.16 -6.32
C ALA A 237 -15.24 -8.96 -7.05
N LEU A 238 -13.95 -8.73 -6.73
CA LEU A 238 -12.83 -9.52 -7.22
C LEU A 238 -12.95 -10.98 -6.80
N ASP A 239 -13.25 -11.28 -5.53
CA ASP A 239 -13.38 -12.67 -5.06
C ASP A 239 -14.47 -13.47 -5.78
N LYS A 240 -15.50 -12.78 -6.31
CA LYS A 240 -16.57 -13.40 -7.10
C LYS A 240 -16.22 -13.55 -8.58
N ALA A 241 -15.20 -12.84 -9.07
CA ALA A 241 -14.78 -12.91 -10.46
C ALA A 241 -13.97 -14.18 -10.69
N ALA A 242 -14.33 -14.95 -11.74
CA ALA A 242 -13.59 -16.14 -12.15
C ALA A 242 -12.11 -15.84 -12.35
N THR A 243 -11.25 -16.78 -11.97
CA THR A 243 -9.82 -16.67 -12.20
C THR A 243 -9.51 -16.69 -13.70
N CYS A 244 -8.45 -15.98 -14.09
CA CYS A 244 -7.92 -16.06 -15.44
C CYS A 244 -7.01 -17.29 -15.54
N SER A 245 -7.46 -18.31 -16.25
CA SER A 245 -6.65 -19.47 -16.60
C SER A 245 -6.71 -19.66 -18.11
N TRP A 246 -5.54 -19.66 -18.74
CA TRP A 246 -5.42 -20.09 -20.12
C TRP A 246 -5.02 -21.56 -20.12
N SER A 247 -5.82 -22.40 -20.78
CA SER A 247 -5.44 -23.75 -21.17
C SER A 247 -4.35 -23.74 -22.23
#